data_AF-A0A3M9N2G8-F1
#
_entry.id   AF-A0A3M9N2G8-F1
#
_cell.length_a   1.000
_cell.length_b   1.000
_cell.length_c   1.000
_cell.angle_alpha   90.00
_cell.angle_beta   90.00
_cell.angle_gamma   90.00
#
_symmetry.space_group_name_H-M   'P 1'
#
loop_
_entity.id
_entity.type
_entity.pdbx_description
1 polymer ?
#
loop_
_entity_poly.entity_id
_entity_poly.type
_entity_poly.pdbx_seq_one_letter_code
_entity_poly.pdbx_strand_id
1 'polypeptide(L)'
;MSRGIEAVSTENLLEALEISRGTLMEIASSKEQLVRHCINHSLKVRQQEVDRVMAEAEHPLVAFLQLLQLSVEEVRSFSPAYVQDLRDFYPHSWARLELFMRSLSRDYLTPLLEECIAQGYLQQDLPPEMVVRLFLHQLHGLLNPQLFPPSAFDYQQLFRIVVVYHLRGCATPLGQARIEAYANSMKA
;
A
#
# COMPACT_ATOMS: atom_id res chain seq x y z
N MET A 1 -3.00 0.12 -21.99
CA MET A 1 -3.17 1.57 -21.79
C MET A 1 -3.56 1.81 -20.34
N SER A 2 -2.62 2.20 -19.48
CA SER A 2 -2.93 2.48 -18.08
C SER A 2 -3.43 3.93 -17.97
N ARG A 3 -4.74 4.13 -18.12
CA ARG A 3 -5.35 5.47 -18.05
C ARG A 3 -5.29 5.96 -16.59
N GLY A 4 -5.06 7.26 -16.43
CA GLY A 4 -5.24 7.96 -15.16
C GLY A 4 -6.71 8.32 -14.93
N ILE A 5 -7.01 8.90 -13.76
CA ILE A 5 -8.36 9.34 -13.40
C ILE A 5 -8.86 10.38 -14.42
N GLU A 6 -8.02 11.32 -14.85
CA GLU A 6 -8.39 12.41 -15.75
C GLU A 6 -8.67 11.95 -17.18
N ALA A 7 -8.12 10.81 -17.59
CA ALA A 7 -8.39 10.22 -18.89
C ALA A 7 -9.75 9.48 -18.98
N VAL A 8 -10.50 9.39 -17.88
CA VAL A 8 -11.84 8.77 -17.84
C VAL A 8 -12.92 9.85 -17.87
N SER A 9 -13.75 9.84 -18.92
CA SER A 9 -14.90 10.76 -19.04
C SER A 9 -16.13 10.23 -18.31
N THR A 10 -17.12 11.10 -18.07
CA THR A 10 -18.43 10.68 -17.53
C THR A 10 -19.10 9.65 -18.43
N GLU A 11 -19.03 9.83 -19.74
CA GLU A 11 -19.60 8.91 -20.73
C GLU A 11 -18.97 7.52 -20.64
N ASN A 12 -17.64 7.46 -20.46
CA ASN A 12 -16.96 6.18 -20.22
C ASN A 12 -17.47 5.48 -18.95
N LEU A 13 -17.75 6.22 -17.89
CA LEU A 13 -18.29 5.66 -16.65
C LEU A 13 -19.72 5.14 -16.82
N LEU A 14 -20.58 5.90 -17.51
CA LEU A 14 -21.97 5.49 -17.75
C LEU A 14 -22.04 4.21 -18.60
N GLU A 15 -21.20 4.12 -19.63
CA GLU A 15 -21.08 2.93 -20.48
C GLU A 15 -20.55 1.73 -19.70
N ALA A 16 -19.44 1.91 -18.96
CA ALA A 16 -18.81 0.80 -18.23
C ALA A 16 -19.64 0.26 -17.05
N LEU A 17 -20.47 1.11 -16.44
CA LEU A 17 -21.31 0.73 -15.29
C LEU A 17 -22.75 0.38 -15.71
N GLU A 18 -23.12 0.57 -16.97
CA GLU A 18 -24.48 0.38 -17.50
C GLU A 18 -25.54 1.19 -16.71
N ILE A 19 -25.21 2.43 -16.33
CA ILE A 19 -26.10 3.32 -15.55
C ILE A 19 -26.47 4.60 -16.30
N SER A 20 -27.56 5.23 -15.86
CA SER A 20 -27.97 6.54 -16.39
C SER A 20 -27.17 7.69 -15.78
N ARG A 21 -27.13 8.84 -16.48
CA ARG A 21 -26.54 10.08 -15.93
C ARG A 21 -27.25 10.52 -14.65
N GLY A 22 -28.57 10.34 -14.56
CA GLY A 22 -29.34 10.65 -13.35
C GLY A 22 -28.85 9.84 -12.15
N THR A 23 -28.67 8.52 -12.33
CA THR A 23 -28.15 7.61 -11.30
C THR A 23 -26.74 8.02 -10.84
N LEU A 24 -25.85 8.38 -11.77
CA LEU A 24 -24.51 8.84 -11.40
C LEU A 24 -24.55 10.14 -10.58
N MET A 25 -25.43 11.07 -10.95
CA MET A 25 -25.60 12.34 -10.24
C MET A 25 -26.19 12.18 -8.84
N GLU A 26 -27.04 11.17 -8.62
CA GLU A 26 -27.53 10.79 -7.28
C GLU A 26 -26.39 10.27 -6.38
N ILE A 27 -25.40 9.59 -6.97
CA ILE A 27 -24.23 9.06 -6.24
C ILE A 27 -23.21 10.17 -5.98
N ALA A 28 -22.88 10.98 -6.99
CA ALA A 28 -21.89 12.03 -6.90
C ALA A 28 -22.20 13.18 -7.86
N SER A 29 -22.25 14.39 -7.33
CA SER A 29 -22.50 15.63 -8.09
C SER A 29 -21.29 16.11 -8.91
N SER A 30 -20.10 15.57 -8.63
CA SER A 30 -18.87 15.90 -9.34
C SER A 30 -17.90 14.72 -9.36
N LYS A 31 -16.93 14.77 -10.29
CA LYS A 31 -15.87 13.77 -10.39
C LYS A 31 -15.01 13.73 -9.12
N GLU A 32 -14.73 14.90 -8.52
CA GLU A 32 -14.04 15.00 -7.23
C GLU A 32 -14.81 14.28 -6.11
N GLN A 33 -16.12 14.47 -6.04
CA GLN A 33 -16.96 13.77 -5.07
C GLN A 33 -16.94 12.25 -5.30
N LEU A 34 -17.02 11.81 -6.57
CA LEU A 34 -16.95 10.39 -6.92
C LEU A 34 -15.61 9.77 -6.49
N VAL A 35 -14.49 10.41 -6.85
CA VAL A 35 -13.15 9.95 -6.46
C VAL A 35 -13.03 9.87 -4.94
N ARG A 36 -13.52 10.88 -4.22
CA ARG A 36 -13.54 10.86 -2.74
C ARG A 36 -14.34 9.68 -2.19
N HIS A 37 -15.50 9.36 -2.75
CA HIS A 37 -16.30 8.20 -2.35
C HIS A 37 -15.55 6.88 -2.60
N CYS A 38 -14.94 6.72 -3.79
CA CYS A 38 -14.14 5.56 -4.11
C CYS A 38 -12.97 5.38 -3.14
N ILE A 39 -12.17 6.44 -2.91
CA ILE A 39 -11.02 6.39 -2.01
C ILE A 39 -11.43 6.07 -0.58
N ASN A 40 -12.51 6.69 -0.08
CA ASN A 40 -13.02 6.38 1.26
C ASN A 40 -13.45 4.92 1.39
N HIS A 41 -14.09 4.38 0.36
CA HIS A 41 -14.50 2.98 0.34
C HIS A 41 -13.28 2.05 0.29
N SER A 42 -12.32 2.30 -0.60
CA SER A 42 -11.07 1.54 -0.69
C SER A 42 -10.30 1.54 0.63
N LEU A 43 -10.18 2.69 1.29
CA LEU A 43 -9.54 2.79 2.60
C LEU A 43 -10.28 2.01 3.69
N LYS A 44 -11.62 1.99 3.66
CA LYS A 44 -12.42 1.19 4.60
C LYS A 44 -12.19 -0.30 4.39
N VAL A 45 -12.21 -0.76 3.13
CA VAL A 45 -11.93 -2.16 2.79
C VAL A 45 -10.52 -2.52 3.23
N ARG A 46 -9.53 -1.67 2.94
CA ARG A 46 -8.15 -1.90 3.37
C ARG A 46 -8.01 -1.99 4.88
N GLN A 47 -8.67 -1.11 5.64
CA GLN A 47 -8.65 -1.18 7.10
C GLN A 47 -9.18 -2.54 7.59
N GLN A 48 -10.24 -3.06 6.98
CA GLN A 48 -10.79 -4.38 7.33
C GLN A 48 -9.80 -5.52 7.04
N GLU A 49 -9.05 -5.45 5.94
CA GLU A 49 -8.00 -6.42 5.63
C GLU A 49 -6.85 -6.36 6.63
N VAL A 50 -6.43 -5.14 7.02
CA VAL A 50 -5.41 -4.93 8.06
C VAL A 50 -5.88 -5.53 9.39
N ASP A 51 -7.08 -5.18 9.83
CA ASP A 51 -7.64 -5.67 11.10
C ASP A 51 -7.74 -7.20 11.09
N ARG A 52 -8.13 -7.79 9.97
CA ARG A 52 -8.17 -9.25 9.79
C ARG A 52 -6.78 -9.88 9.92
N VAL A 53 -5.78 -9.35 9.23
CA VAL A 53 -4.40 -9.84 9.34
C VAL A 53 -3.93 -9.79 10.80
N MET A 54 -4.19 -8.69 11.49
CA MET A 54 -3.80 -8.53 12.89
C MET A 54 -4.53 -9.48 13.84
N ALA A 55 -5.76 -9.88 13.52
CA ALA A 55 -6.52 -10.84 14.31
C ALA A 55 -6.12 -12.30 14.05
N GLU A 56 -5.68 -12.62 12.83
CA GLU A 56 -5.38 -14.00 12.39
C GLU A 56 -3.89 -14.35 12.49
N ALA A 57 -2.99 -13.36 12.53
CA ALA A 57 -1.56 -13.62 12.49
C ALA A 57 -1.06 -14.27 13.79
N GLU A 58 -0.45 -15.45 13.65
CA GLU A 58 0.13 -16.20 14.77
C GLU A 58 1.43 -15.59 15.31
N HIS A 59 2.03 -14.64 14.59
CA HIS A 59 3.36 -14.13 14.87
C HIS A 59 3.56 -12.72 14.29
N PRO A 60 4.22 -11.79 15.01
CA PRO A 60 4.36 -10.40 14.56
C PRO A 60 5.08 -10.25 13.22
N LEU A 61 6.18 -10.99 13.02
CA LEU A 61 6.88 -11.01 11.73
C LEU A 61 6.00 -11.56 10.58
N VAL A 62 5.12 -12.52 10.86
CA VAL A 62 4.19 -13.04 9.85
C VAL A 62 3.12 -12.00 9.53
N ALA A 63 2.57 -11.33 10.54
CA ALA A 63 1.61 -10.25 10.36
C ALA A 63 2.23 -9.13 9.49
N PHE A 64 3.47 -8.72 9.79
CA PHE A 64 4.20 -7.73 9.00
C PHE A 64 4.34 -8.17 7.53
N LEU A 65 4.76 -9.42 7.28
CA LEU A 65 4.88 -9.96 5.93
C LEU A 65 3.53 -10.02 5.19
N GLN A 66 2.44 -10.37 5.87
CA GLN A 66 1.09 -10.37 5.30
C GLN A 66 0.62 -8.95 4.94
N LEU A 67 0.86 -7.96 5.80
CA LEU A 67 0.56 -6.55 5.50
C LEU A 67 1.36 -6.04 4.28
N LEU A 68 2.63 -6.45 4.16
CA LEU A 68 3.44 -6.16 2.97
C LEU A 68 2.88 -6.82 1.72
N GLN A 69 2.38 -8.06 1.82
CA GLN A 69 1.77 -8.75 0.69
C GLN A 69 0.51 -8.03 0.21
N LEU A 70 -0.37 -7.62 1.12
CA LEU A 70 -1.55 -6.79 0.77
C LEU A 70 -1.13 -5.52 0.01
N SER A 71 -0.02 -4.91 0.42
CA SER A 71 0.51 -3.70 -0.24
C SER A 71 1.05 -3.99 -1.65
N VAL A 72 1.70 -5.14 -1.87
CA VAL A 72 2.15 -5.56 -3.23
C VAL A 72 0.96 -5.72 -4.17
N GLU A 73 -0.11 -6.35 -3.69
CA GLU A 73 -1.32 -6.59 -4.48
C GLU A 73 -2.03 -5.28 -4.83
N GLU A 74 -2.00 -4.31 -3.93
CA GLU A 74 -2.52 -2.96 -4.21
C GLU A 74 -1.68 -2.22 -5.25
N VAL A 75 -0.34 -2.27 -5.16
CA VAL A 75 0.52 -1.62 -6.16
C VAL A 75 0.24 -2.16 -7.58
N ARG A 76 -0.20 -3.42 -7.70
CA ARG A 76 -0.62 -3.99 -9.00
C ARG A 76 -1.93 -3.41 -9.54
N SER A 77 -2.82 -2.95 -8.67
CA SER A 77 -4.15 -2.48 -9.08
C SER A 77 -4.14 -1.03 -9.57
N PHE A 78 -3.09 -0.26 -9.27
CA PHE A 78 -2.98 1.14 -9.64
C PHE A 78 -2.00 1.40 -10.77
N SER A 79 -2.38 2.29 -11.69
CA SER A 79 -1.46 2.80 -12.70
C SER A 79 -0.65 3.99 -12.17
N PRO A 80 0.58 4.22 -12.65
CA PRO A 80 1.32 5.44 -12.30
C PRO A 80 0.56 6.73 -12.67
N ALA A 81 -0.20 6.71 -13.77
CA ALA A 81 -1.06 7.82 -14.17
C ALA A 81 -2.21 8.05 -13.16
N TYR A 82 -2.80 6.99 -12.60
CA TYR A 82 -3.80 7.10 -11.53
C TYR A 82 -3.22 7.76 -10.28
N VAL A 83 -2.03 7.33 -9.85
CA VAL A 83 -1.35 7.90 -8.67
C VAL A 83 -1.03 9.38 -8.89
N GLN A 84 -0.52 9.71 -10.08
CA GLN A 84 -0.23 11.10 -10.45
C GLN A 84 -1.51 11.96 -10.46
N ASP A 85 -2.57 11.51 -11.12
CA ASP A 85 -3.81 12.28 -11.18
C ASP A 85 -4.43 12.47 -9.80
N LEU A 86 -4.43 11.42 -8.97
CA LEU A 86 -4.94 11.50 -7.60
C LEU A 86 -4.20 12.54 -6.77
N ARG A 87 -2.87 12.60 -6.90
CA ARG A 87 -2.04 13.57 -6.19
C ARG A 87 -2.22 15.00 -6.70
N ASP A 88 -2.22 15.17 -8.02
CA ASP A 88 -2.13 16.49 -8.65
C ASP A 88 -3.52 17.18 -8.74
N PHE A 89 -4.61 16.41 -8.92
CA PHE A 89 -5.97 16.96 -9.09
C PHE A 89 -6.92 16.70 -7.92
N TYR A 90 -6.62 15.75 -7.03
CA TYR A 90 -7.51 15.35 -5.93
C TYR A 90 -6.82 15.40 -4.55
N PRO A 91 -6.29 16.58 -4.14
CA PRO A 91 -5.44 16.70 -2.94
C PRO A 91 -6.14 16.28 -1.64
N HIS A 92 -7.46 16.46 -1.52
CA HIS A 92 -8.21 15.98 -0.35
C HIS A 92 -8.23 14.45 -0.23
N SER A 93 -8.39 13.76 -1.36
CA SER A 93 -8.36 12.31 -1.41
C SER A 93 -6.94 11.78 -1.18
N TRP A 94 -5.93 12.44 -1.77
CA TRP A 94 -4.52 12.15 -1.53
C TRP A 94 -4.14 12.29 -0.05
N ALA A 95 -4.50 13.41 0.58
CA ALA A 95 -4.23 13.64 2.01
C ALA A 95 -4.86 12.56 2.89
N ARG A 96 -6.00 11.99 2.49
CA ARG A 96 -6.65 10.91 3.24
C ARG A 96 -5.91 9.59 3.14
N LEU A 97 -5.35 9.27 1.97
CA LEU A 97 -4.42 8.15 1.82
C LEU A 97 -3.18 8.34 2.69
N GLU A 98 -2.58 9.54 2.69
CA GLU A 98 -1.41 9.83 3.52
C GLU A 98 -1.70 9.69 5.02
N LEU A 99 -2.87 10.15 5.47
CA LEU A 99 -3.31 9.96 6.85
C LEU A 99 -3.50 8.48 7.19
N PHE A 100 -4.10 7.70 6.29
CA PHE A 100 -4.23 6.26 6.47
C PHE A 100 -2.87 5.57 6.60
N MET A 101 -1.93 5.86 5.71
CA MET A 101 -0.56 5.31 5.76
C MET A 101 0.17 5.68 7.06
N ARG A 102 -0.02 6.91 7.56
CA ARG A 102 0.54 7.34 8.85
C ARG A 102 -0.07 6.57 10.02
N SER A 103 -1.38 6.34 10.01
CA SER A 103 -2.03 5.54 11.04
C SER A 103 -1.60 4.07 10.96
N LEU A 104 -1.53 3.48 9.76
CA LEU A 104 -1.02 2.13 9.55
C LEU A 104 0.40 1.96 10.13
N SER A 105 1.27 2.92 9.83
CA SER A 105 2.64 2.98 10.35
C SER A 105 2.70 2.98 11.87
N ARG A 106 1.94 3.87 12.50
CA ARG A 106 1.99 4.13 13.93
C ARG A 106 1.29 3.03 14.72
N ASP A 107 0.11 2.65 14.29
CA ASP A 107 -0.80 1.81 15.08
C ASP A 107 -0.55 0.31 14.85
N TYR A 108 0.11 -0.07 13.75
CA TYR A 108 0.34 -1.47 13.39
C TYR A 108 1.81 -1.79 13.11
N LEU A 109 2.45 -1.11 12.15
CA LEU A 109 3.80 -1.49 11.73
C LEU A 109 4.86 -1.28 12.83
N THR A 110 4.80 -0.15 13.54
CA THR A 110 5.78 0.16 14.60
C THR A 110 5.68 -0.83 15.77
N PRO A 111 4.47 -1.12 16.33
CA PRO A 111 4.33 -2.16 17.35
C PRO A 111 4.77 -3.56 16.90
N LEU A 112 4.47 -3.95 15.65
CA LEU A 112 4.94 -5.23 15.11
C LEU A 112 6.46 -5.33 15.07
N LEU A 113 7.15 -4.25 14.68
CA LEU A 113 8.61 -4.22 14.67
C LEU A 113 9.19 -4.24 16.08
N GLU A 114 8.61 -3.50 17.02
CA GLU A 114 8.97 -3.54 18.44
C GLU A 114 8.91 -4.96 18.99
N GLU A 115 7.82 -5.68 18.70
CA GLU A 115 7.65 -7.06 19.14
C GLU A 115 8.64 -8.01 18.47
N CYS A 116 8.90 -7.84 17.17
CA CYS A 116 9.91 -8.64 16.46
C CYS A 116 11.33 -8.41 17.00
N ILE A 117 11.66 -7.19 17.42
CA ILE A 117 12.95 -6.86 18.07
C ILE A 117 13.02 -7.53 19.44
N ALA A 118 11.97 -7.41 20.25
CA ALA A 118 11.89 -8.02 21.58
C ALA A 118 12.05 -9.56 21.52
N GLN A 119 11.52 -10.19 20.48
CA GLN A 119 11.63 -11.62 20.23
C GLN A 119 12.92 -12.04 19.50
N GLY A 120 13.80 -11.10 19.16
CA GLY A 120 15.11 -11.37 18.53
C GLY A 120 15.08 -11.70 17.04
N TYR A 121 13.96 -11.46 16.35
CA TYR A 121 13.86 -11.63 14.90
C TYR A 121 14.47 -10.44 14.13
N LEU A 122 14.47 -9.25 14.72
CA LEU A 122 15.11 -8.06 14.18
C LEU A 122 16.24 -7.58 15.10
N GLN A 123 17.20 -6.83 14.55
CA GLN A 123 18.37 -6.35 15.31
C GLN A 123 17.96 -5.41 16.46
N GLN A 124 18.63 -5.54 17.61
CA GLN A 124 18.26 -4.81 18.84
C GLN A 124 18.63 -3.33 18.83
N ASP A 125 19.59 -2.92 18.01
CA ASP A 125 20.09 -1.56 17.88
C ASP A 125 19.29 -0.72 16.89
N LEU A 126 18.19 -1.25 16.34
CA LEU A 126 17.32 -0.56 15.40
C LEU A 126 16.16 0.15 16.11
N PRO A 127 16.07 1.50 16.05
CA PRO A 127 14.92 2.21 16.57
C PRO A 127 13.69 1.93 15.70
N PRO A 128 12.64 1.26 16.21
CA PRO A 128 11.51 0.77 15.39
C PRO A 128 10.84 1.88 14.58
N GLU A 129 10.58 3.03 15.20
CA GLU A 129 9.96 4.17 14.54
C GLU A 129 10.79 4.68 13.35
N MET A 130 12.12 4.75 13.51
CA MET A 130 13.01 5.20 12.44
C MET A 130 13.03 4.19 11.28
N VAL A 131 13.07 2.89 11.60
CA VAL A 131 13.03 1.82 10.60
C VAL A 131 11.75 1.89 9.77
N VAL A 132 10.57 1.98 10.42
CA VAL A 132 9.29 2.09 9.69
C VAL A 132 9.23 3.36 8.85
N ARG A 133 9.66 4.51 9.39
CA ARG A 133 9.65 5.78 8.63
C ARG A 133 10.57 5.71 7.40
N LEU A 134 11.78 5.15 7.55
CA LEU A 134 12.69 4.95 6.43
C LEU A 134 12.10 4.03 5.37
N PHE A 135 11.46 2.94 5.80
CA PHE A 135 10.81 2.00 4.90
C PHE A 135 9.69 2.66 4.08
N LEU A 136 8.78 3.38 4.75
CA LEU A 136 7.69 4.07 4.07
C LEU A 136 8.20 5.15 3.12
N HIS A 137 9.29 5.84 3.48
CA HIS A 137 9.91 6.81 2.57
C HIS A 137 10.50 6.13 1.33
N GLN A 138 11.15 4.97 1.47
CA GLN A 138 11.63 4.19 0.33
C GLN A 138 10.47 3.78 -0.59
N LEU A 139 9.36 3.30 -0.02
CA LEU A 139 8.16 2.94 -0.77
C LEU A 139 7.53 4.14 -1.49
N HIS A 140 7.39 5.29 -0.82
CA HIS A 140 6.92 6.52 -1.44
C HIS A 140 7.84 6.99 -2.57
N GLY A 141 9.16 6.82 -2.43
CA GLY A 141 10.13 7.17 -3.45
C GLY A 141 9.93 6.40 -4.77
N LEU A 142 9.39 5.18 -4.71
CA LEU A 142 9.06 4.39 -5.90
C LEU A 142 7.99 5.08 -6.76
N LEU A 143 7.11 5.87 -6.15
CA LEU A 143 6.05 6.60 -6.85
C LEU A 143 6.55 7.86 -7.56
N ASN A 144 7.86 8.17 -7.51
CA ASN A 144 8.43 9.31 -8.21
C ASN A 144 8.77 8.94 -9.67
N PRO A 145 7.99 9.41 -10.66
CA PRO A 145 8.23 9.08 -12.07
C PRO A 145 9.51 9.69 -12.65
N GLN A 146 10.11 10.69 -11.98
CA GLN A 146 11.41 11.25 -12.37
C GLN A 146 12.57 10.31 -12.02
N LEU A 147 12.42 9.50 -10.97
CA LEU A 147 13.41 8.51 -10.56
C LEU A 147 13.15 7.16 -11.23
N PHE A 148 11.89 6.76 -11.32
CA PHE A 148 11.46 5.47 -11.83
C PHE A 148 10.38 5.64 -12.91
N PRO A 149 10.72 6.03 -14.14
CA PRO A 149 9.73 6.21 -15.19
C PRO A 149 8.97 4.90 -15.51
N PRO A 150 7.63 4.93 -15.60
CA PRO A 150 6.80 3.76 -15.91
C PRO A 150 7.12 3.04 -17.22
N SER A 151 7.74 3.74 -18.17
CA SER A 151 8.17 3.15 -19.44
C SER A 151 9.40 2.25 -19.32
N ALA A 152 10.17 2.36 -18.23
CA ALA A 152 11.43 1.65 -18.05
C ALA A 152 11.43 0.72 -16.83
N PHE A 153 10.53 0.90 -15.87
CA PHE A 153 10.54 0.16 -14.61
C PHE A 153 9.20 -0.51 -14.29
N ASP A 154 9.30 -1.76 -13.82
CA ASP A 154 8.19 -2.47 -13.19
C ASP A 154 8.11 -2.09 -11.70
N TYR A 155 7.08 -1.35 -11.34
CA TYR A 155 6.83 -0.89 -9.97
C TYR A 155 6.62 -2.06 -8.99
N GLN A 156 6.07 -3.19 -9.45
CA GLN A 156 5.93 -4.39 -8.63
C GLN A 156 7.30 -4.98 -8.30
N GLN A 157 8.20 -5.01 -9.29
CA GLN A 157 9.57 -5.47 -9.09
C GLN A 157 10.33 -4.53 -8.15
N LEU A 158 10.22 -3.22 -8.35
CA LEU A 158 10.83 -2.21 -7.47
C LEU A 158 10.36 -2.35 -6.03
N PHE A 159 9.04 -2.49 -5.82
CA PHE A 159 8.46 -2.68 -4.50
C PHE A 159 9.03 -3.93 -3.82
N ARG A 160 9.09 -5.05 -4.54
CA ARG A 160 9.68 -6.30 -4.04
C ARG A 160 11.15 -6.14 -3.65
N ILE A 161 11.94 -5.42 -4.46
CA ILE A 161 13.36 -5.16 -4.15
C ILE A 161 13.49 -4.36 -2.85
N VAL A 162 12.70 -3.27 -2.69
CA VAL A 162 12.71 -2.45 -1.47
C VAL A 162 12.32 -3.29 -0.25
N VAL A 163 11.25 -4.08 -0.34
CA VAL A 163 10.83 -4.99 0.74
C VAL A 163 11.95 -5.95 1.13
N VAL A 164 12.57 -6.62 0.15
CA VAL A 164 13.63 -7.61 0.40
C VAL A 164 14.86 -6.95 1.02
N TYR A 165 15.29 -5.80 0.51
CA TYR A 165 16.42 -5.06 1.06
C TYR A 165 16.15 -4.61 2.49
N HIS A 166 14.96 -4.08 2.74
CA HIS A 166 14.57 -3.60 4.05
C HIS A 166 14.53 -4.74 5.08
N LEU A 167 13.83 -5.83 4.77
CA LEU A 167 13.71 -6.99 5.65
C LEU A 167 15.05 -7.66 5.92
N ARG A 168 15.87 -7.91 4.89
CA ARG A 168 17.19 -8.52 5.07
C ARG A 168 18.16 -7.63 5.83
N GLY A 169 18.07 -6.31 5.65
CA GLY A 169 18.89 -5.35 6.38
C GLY A 169 18.57 -5.32 7.88
N CYS A 170 17.31 -5.56 8.26
CA CYS A 170 16.87 -5.47 9.66
C CYS A 170 16.84 -6.83 10.39
N ALA A 171 16.75 -7.94 9.65
CA ALA A 171 16.57 -9.26 10.23
C ALA A 171 17.87 -9.86 10.80
N THR A 172 17.76 -10.50 11.97
CA THR A 172 18.79 -11.39 12.52
C THR A 172 18.81 -12.72 11.75
N PRO A 173 19.78 -13.63 11.97
CA PRO A 173 19.72 -14.98 11.39
C PRO A 173 18.41 -15.73 11.71
N LEU A 174 17.84 -15.51 12.92
CA LEU A 174 16.54 -16.06 13.31
C LEU A 174 15.40 -15.45 12.47
N GLY A 175 15.41 -14.12 12.29
CA GLY A 175 14.50 -13.40 11.41
C GLY A 175 14.53 -13.91 9.97
N GLN A 176 15.73 -14.04 9.41
CA GLN A 176 15.94 -14.51 8.04
C GLN A 176 15.36 -15.92 7.83
N ALA A 177 15.64 -16.85 8.74
CA ALA A 177 15.09 -18.20 8.68
C ALA A 177 13.55 -18.19 8.71
N ARG A 178 12.93 -17.32 9.53
CA ARG A 178 11.47 -17.21 9.60
C ARG A 178 10.86 -16.59 8.34
N ILE A 179 11.50 -15.59 7.75
CA ILE A 179 11.09 -14.98 6.47
C ILE A 179 11.16 -16.01 5.35
N GLU A 180 12.22 -16.81 5.28
CA GLU A 180 12.39 -17.85 4.27
C GLU A 180 11.34 -18.96 4.42
N ALA A 181 11.05 -19.39 5.65
CA ALA A 181 9.98 -20.35 5.92
C ALA A 181 8.62 -19.86 5.42
N TYR A 182 8.27 -18.60 5.69
CA TYR A 182 7.04 -17.99 5.18
C TYR A 182 7.01 -17.88 3.65
N ALA A 183 8.12 -17.47 3.03
CA ALA A 183 8.20 -17.37 1.58
C ALA A 183 8.04 -18.73 0.88
N ASN A 184 8.46 -19.82 1.53
CA ASN A 184 8.29 -21.18 1.02
C ASN A 184 6.85 -21.68 1.20
N SER A 185 6.16 -21.33 2.30
CA SER A 185 4.76 -21.72 2.50
C SER A 185 3.79 -21.07 1.52
N MET A 186 4.16 -19.94 0.91
CA MET A 186 3.38 -19.30 -0.16
C MET A 186 3.52 -19.94 -1.54
N LYS A 187 4.49 -20.84 -1.73
CA LYS A 187 4.74 -21.51 -3.02
C LYS A 187 4.12 -22.90 -3.11
N ALA A 188 3.69 -23.46 -1.97
CA ALA A 188 3.04 -24.75 -1.85
C ALA A 188 1.52 -24.61 -2.04
#